data_AF-A0AAN3QYV9-F1
#
_entry.id   AF-A0AAN3QYV9-F1
#
_cell.length_a   1.000
_cell.length_b   1.000
_cell.length_c   1.000
_cell.angle_alpha   90.00
_cell.angle_beta   90.00
_cell.angle_gamma   90.00
#
_symmetry.space_group_name_H-M   'P 1'
#
loop_
_entity.id
_entity.type
_entity.pdbx_description
1 polymer ?
#
loop_
_entity_poly.entity_id
_entity_poly.type
_entity_poly.pdbx_seq_one_letter_code
_entity_poly.pdbx_strand_id
1 'polypeptide(L)'
;MKISNIKKSFLAFSFLILSSTSYAFYEPNDKNFKDGFEAGLEALKFQAQIDGFSYKKIEINKPYLIVYNIENIPLNEALFLQVISSREGYESHLTKEFITFGEFEREIDAREKIKSLISKFKLNAKDFKIQKNIKEIITYPYLYKRFYEKLLDEAKASGVIIETKIIEKIPIKQIKSSNKPKSIPKKSYEIFTLNNTKAMSYYSLGGSEKDSKNYIEKGFVKSGKEYEIEKNITTNSGEKFVKIVGENIYFSIKDITIKNKKAKNEKNNCCNM
;
A
#
# COMPACT_ATOMS: atom_id res chain seq x y z
N MET A 1 -61.30 -46.05 26.75
CA MET A 1 -60.74 -46.28 25.40
C MET A 1 -60.60 -44.95 24.68
N LYS A 2 -59.40 -44.65 24.18
CA LYS A 2 -59.03 -43.53 23.27
C LYS A 2 -59.16 -42.09 23.77
N ILE A 3 -58.41 -41.75 24.82
CA ILE A 3 -57.88 -40.38 25.02
C ILE A 3 -56.37 -40.47 24.80
N SER A 4 -55.90 -40.33 23.56
CA SER A 4 -54.44 -40.31 23.32
C SER A 4 -54.00 -39.69 21.99
N ASN A 5 -54.81 -39.77 20.93
CA ASN A 5 -54.26 -39.45 19.59
C ASN A 5 -54.76 -38.14 18.97
N ILE A 6 -55.87 -37.55 19.46
CA ILE A 6 -56.39 -36.29 18.91
C ILE A 6 -55.58 -35.08 19.38
N LYS A 7 -55.11 -35.06 20.64
CA LYS A 7 -54.30 -33.93 21.17
C LYS A 7 -52.88 -33.88 20.61
N LYS A 8 -52.29 -35.03 20.27
CA LYS A 8 -50.95 -35.09 19.63
C LYS A 8 -51.00 -34.73 18.14
N SER A 9 -52.11 -35.01 17.45
CA SER A 9 -52.29 -34.61 16.04
C SER A 9 -52.47 -33.11 15.87
N PHE A 10 -53.14 -32.43 16.81
CA PHE A 10 -53.33 -30.97 16.74
C PHE A 10 -52.05 -30.18 17.01
N LEU A 11 -51.18 -30.68 17.89
CA LEU A 11 -49.90 -30.03 18.19
C LEU A 11 -48.88 -30.19 17.04
N ALA A 12 -48.96 -31.30 16.29
CA ALA A 12 -48.11 -31.52 15.12
C ALA A 12 -48.55 -30.67 13.91
N PHE A 13 -49.86 -30.43 13.76
CA PHE A 13 -50.39 -29.60 12.69
C PHE A 13 -50.14 -28.10 12.93
N SER A 14 -50.08 -27.64 14.19
CA SER A 14 -49.68 -26.27 14.51
C SER A 14 -48.21 -25.97 14.20
N PHE A 15 -47.33 -26.98 14.23
CA PHE A 15 -45.91 -26.81 13.89
C PHE A 15 -45.64 -26.82 12.38
N LEU A 16 -46.55 -27.36 11.57
CA LEU A 16 -46.41 -27.45 10.11
C LEU A 16 -46.99 -26.26 9.35
N ILE A 17 -47.85 -25.45 9.98
CA ILE A 17 -48.39 -24.21 9.39
C ILE A 17 -47.48 -23.00 9.68
N LEU A 18 -46.63 -23.09 10.69
CA LEU A 18 -45.64 -22.05 11.03
C LEU A 18 -44.36 -22.10 10.17
N SER A 19 -44.19 -23.11 9.32
CA SER A 19 -43.02 -23.25 8.43
C SER A 19 -43.28 -22.78 6.98
N SER A 20 -44.48 -22.27 6.66
CA SER A 20 -44.86 -21.88 5.29
C SER A 20 -45.17 -20.39 5.09
N THR A 21 -44.94 -19.51 6.06
CA THR A 21 -45.16 -18.05 5.91
C THR A 21 -43.90 -17.19 6.13
N SER A 22 -42.72 -17.75 5.87
CA SER A 22 -41.47 -16.96 5.83
C SER A 22 -40.89 -16.85 4.43
N TYR A 23 -41.76 -16.61 3.44
CA TYR A 23 -41.39 -15.77 2.31
C TYR A 23 -42.23 -14.50 2.42
N ALA A 24 -41.96 -13.72 3.47
CA ALA A 24 -42.19 -12.28 3.35
C ALA A 24 -41.31 -11.87 2.18
N PHE A 25 -41.94 -11.63 1.03
CA PHE A 25 -41.35 -10.88 -0.05
C PHE A 25 -40.75 -9.64 0.60
N TYR A 26 -39.42 -9.61 0.69
CA TYR A 26 -38.68 -8.42 1.05
C TYR A 26 -38.82 -7.49 -0.14
N GLU A 27 -39.96 -6.79 -0.22
CA GLU A 27 -39.97 -5.52 -0.91
C GLU A 27 -38.89 -4.68 -0.23
N PRO A 28 -37.90 -4.15 -0.98
CA PRO A 28 -36.94 -3.24 -0.39
C PRO A 28 -37.75 -2.07 0.16
N ASN A 29 -37.96 -2.06 1.47
CA ASN A 29 -38.67 -1.00 2.16
C ASN A 29 -38.00 0.31 1.75
N ASP A 30 -38.70 1.23 1.08
CA ASP A 30 -38.15 2.49 0.57
C ASP A 30 -37.33 3.22 1.65
N LYS A 31 -37.70 3.02 2.92
CA LYS A 31 -36.96 3.47 4.10
C LYS A 31 -35.55 2.87 4.23
N ASN A 32 -35.39 1.55 4.10
CA ASN A 32 -34.07 0.91 4.20
C ASN A 32 -33.16 1.30 3.02
N PHE A 33 -33.74 1.44 1.83
CA PHE A 33 -33.02 1.95 0.66
C PHE A 33 -32.60 3.41 0.87
N LYS A 34 -33.53 4.26 1.33
CA LYS A 34 -33.27 5.67 1.65
C LYS A 34 -32.21 5.83 2.74
N ASP A 35 -32.30 5.07 3.83
CA ASP A 35 -31.34 5.10 4.93
C ASP A 35 -29.95 4.64 4.45
N GLY A 36 -29.88 3.61 3.60
CA GLY A 36 -28.64 3.16 2.98
C GLY A 36 -28.06 4.17 1.97
N PHE A 37 -28.92 4.85 1.21
CA PHE A 37 -28.54 5.90 0.28
C PHE A 37 -28.04 7.16 1.00
N GLU A 38 -28.72 7.59 2.06
CA GLU A 38 -28.31 8.71 2.91
C GLU A 38 -26.99 8.41 3.64
N ALA A 39 -26.81 7.19 4.16
CA ALA A 39 -25.53 6.76 4.72
C ALA A 39 -24.40 6.77 3.68
N GLY A 40 -24.70 6.39 2.43
CA GLY A 40 -23.77 6.50 1.31
C GLY A 40 -23.40 7.96 0.99
N LEU A 41 -24.39 8.86 0.93
CA LEU A 41 -24.15 10.29 0.73
C LEU A 41 -23.35 10.92 1.87
N GLU A 42 -23.62 10.51 3.11
CA GLU A 42 -22.90 10.97 4.30
C GLU A 42 -21.44 10.47 4.29
N ALA A 43 -21.21 9.23 3.87
CA ALA A 43 -19.86 8.68 3.69
C ALA A 43 -19.05 9.44 2.63
N LEU A 44 -19.69 9.81 1.53
CA LEU A 44 -19.06 10.63 0.49
C LEU A 44 -18.74 12.05 0.97
N LYS A 45 -19.66 12.69 1.71
CA LYS A 45 -19.42 14.00 2.34
C LYS A 45 -18.28 13.94 3.35
N PHE A 46 -18.25 12.90 4.19
CA PHE A 46 -17.19 12.66 5.16
C PHE A 46 -15.83 12.50 4.48
N GLN A 47 -15.76 11.70 3.41
CA GLN A 47 -14.54 11.54 2.63
C GLN A 47 -14.07 12.88 2.03
N ALA A 48 -14.99 13.68 1.48
CA ALA A 48 -14.65 15.00 0.96
C ALA A 48 -14.12 15.96 2.05
N GLN A 49 -14.59 15.85 3.30
CA GLN A 49 -14.09 16.67 4.41
C GLN A 49 -12.71 16.22 4.91
N ILE A 50 -12.51 14.91 5.06
CA ILE A 50 -11.28 14.33 5.61
C ILE A 50 -10.17 14.34 4.56
N ASP A 51 -10.42 13.77 3.39
CA ASP A 51 -9.43 13.52 2.34
C ASP A 51 -9.45 14.59 1.25
N GLY A 52 -10.50 15.41 1.16
CA GLY A 52 -10.67 16.33 0.05
C GLY A 52 -11.09 15.61 -1.23
N PHE A 53 -11.17 16.36 -2.33
CA PHE A 53 -11.40 15.77 -3.65
C PHE A 53 -10.11 15.30 -4.31
N SER A 54 -8.92 15.57 -3.76
CA SER A 54 -7.62 15.16 -4.29
C SER A 54 -6.95 14.18 -3.33
N TYR A 55 -6.05 13.34 -3.82
CA TYR A 55 -5.23 12.54 -2.92
C TYR A 55 -4.48 13.44 -1.93
N LYS A 56 -4.32 12.96 -0.69
CA LYS A 56 -3.48 13.58 0.32
C LYS A 56 -2.32 12.66 0.65
N LYS A 57 -1.16 13.24 0.90
CA LYS A 57 -0.06 12.54 1.55
C LYS A 57 -0.24 12.71 3.04
N ILE A 58 -0.33 11.59 3.76
CA ILE A 58 -0.39 11.58 5.22
C ILE A 58 0.95 11.05 5.72
N GLU A 59 1.61 11.84 6.56
CA GLU A 59 2.84 11.44 7.24
C GLU A 59 2.50 10.50 8.38
N ILE A 60 3.23 9.39 8.47
CA ILE A 60 3.12 8.40 9.54
C ILE A 60 4.28 8.64 10.49
N ASN A 61 3.95 9.01 11.72
CA ASN A 61 4.91 9.45 12.72
C ASN A 61 5.40 8.30 13.59
N LYS A 62 4.62 7.23 13.71
CA LYS A 62 4.96 6.08 14.57
C LYS A 62 5.34 4.82 13.78
N PRO A 63 6.18 3.95 14.34
CA PRO A 63 6.75 2.82 13.61
C PRO A 63 5.76 1.71 13.21
N TYR A 64 4.58 1.63 13.81
CA TYR A 64 3.61 0.57 13.54
C TYR A 64 2.26 1.14 13.10
N LEU A 65 1.88 0.88 11.86
CA LEU A 65 0.58 1.29 11.29
C LEU A 65 -0.31 0.06 11.16
N ILE A 66 -1.53 0.12 11.72
CA ILE A 66 -2.54 -0.92 11.50
C ILE A 66 -3.24 -0.64 10.17
N VAL A 67 -3.26 -1.64 9.29
CA VAL A 67 -3.99 -1.58 8.02
C VAL A 67 -4.92 -2.78 7.86
N TYR A 68 -6.03 -2.57 7.18
CA TYR A 68 -6.99 -3.59 6.79
C TYR A 68 -7.10 -3.63 5.26
N ASN A 69 -6.83 -4.78 4.65
CA ASN A 69 -6.91 -4.96 3.20
C ASN A 69 -8.35 -4.83 2.71
N ILE A 70 -8.56 -3.99 1.68
CA ILE A 70 -9.86 -3.75 1.06
C ILE A 70 -9.91 -4.11 -0.43
N GLU A 71 -8.86 -4.71 -1.00
CA GLU A 71 -8.80 -5.06 -2.43
C GLU A 71 -9.98 -5.92 -2.90
N ASN A 72 -10.50 -6.77 -2.01
CA ASN A 72 -11.57 -7.73 -2.33
C ASN A 72 -12.90 -7.42 -1.64
N ILE A 73 -13.06 -6.23 -1.05
CA ILE A 73 -14.35 -5.82 -0.45
C ILE A 73 -15.06 -4.80 -1.35
N PRO A 74 -16.41 -4.80 -1.36
CA PRO A 74 -17.18 -3.77 -2.02
C PRO A 74 -16.81 -2.36 -1.51
N LEU A 75 -16.75 -1.39 -2.42
CA LEU A 75 -16.36 -0.02 -2.08
C LEU A 75 -17.27 0.61 -1.02
N ASN A 76 -18.58 0.39 -1.10
CA ASN A 76 -19.53 0.89 -0.12
C ASN A 76 -19.21 0.35 1.30
N GLU A 77 -18.75 -0.89 1.41
CA GLU A 77 -18.31 -1.47 2.69
C GLU A 77 -17.00 -0.85 3.17
N ALA A 78 -16.05 -0.60 2.26
CA ALA A 78 -14.81 0.11 2.58
C ALA A 78 -15.09 1.54 3.10
N LEU A 79 -15.93 2.30 2.40
CA LEU A 79 -16.31 3.65 2.80
C LEU A 79 -17.05 3.66 4.13
N PHE A 80 -18.00 2.73 4.31
CA PHE A 80 -18.70 2.58 5.57
C PHE A 80 -17.74 2.26 6.73
N LEU A 81 -16.79 1.36 6.49
CA LEU A 81 -15.78 0.98 7.48
C LEU A 81 -14.88 2.17 7.86
N GLN A 82 -14.46 2.99 6.90
CA GLN A 82 -13.71 4.22 7.17
C GLN A 82 -14.53 5.17 8.06
N VAL A 83 -15.79 5.42 7.70
CA VAL A 83 -16.68 6.34 8.45
C VAL A 83 -16.92 5.86 9.87
N ILE A 84 -17.32 4.59 10.04
CA ILE A 84 -17.66 4.07 11.36
C ILE A 84 -16.42 3.97 12.25
N SER A 85 -15.25 3.66 11.70
CA SER A 85 -13.99 3.67 12.45
C SER A 85 -13.60 5.08 12.86
N SER A 86 -13.69 6.07 11.98
CA SER A 86 -13.44 7.47 12.36
C SER A 86 -14.40 7.99 13.44
N ARG A 87 -15.69 7.67 13.36
CA ARG A 87 -16.69 8.02 14.40
C ARG A 87 -16.34 7.43 15.77
N GLU A 88 -15.67 6.28 15.78
CA GLU A 88 -15.21 5.58 16.97
C GLU A 88 -13.83 6.05 17.46
N GLY A 89 -13.32 7.15 16.89
CA GLY A 89 -12.07 7.79 17.29
C GLY A 89 -10.80 7.17 16.70
N TYR A 90 -10.92 6.33 15.67
CA TYR A 90 -9.75 5.79 14.97
C TYR A 90 -9.27 6.75 13.88
N GLU A 91 -7.95 6.89 13.77
CA GLU A 91 -7.32 7.61 12.67
C GLU A 91 -7.35 6.75 11.40
N SER A 92 -8.36 7.01 10.57
CA SER A 92 -8.77 6.17 9.46
C SER A 92 -8.68 6.90 8.13
N HIS A 93 -7.83 6.37 7.26
CA HIS A 93 -7.59 6.88 5.92
C HIS A 93 -7.88 5.78 4.91
N LEU A 94 -8.59 6.13 3.85
CA LEU A 94 -8.84 5.24 2.73
C LEU A 94 -7.72 5.36 1.71
N THR A 95 -7.12 4.24 1.34
CA THR A 95 -6.22 4.12 0.20
C THR A 95 -6.85 3.24 -0.89
N LYS A 96 -6.14 3.00 -2.00
CA LYS A 96 -6.61 2.09 -3.05
C LYS A 96 -6.69 0.63 -2.56
N GLU A 97 -5.82 0.23 -1.64
CA GLU A 97 -5.61 -1.17 -1.26
C GLU A 97 -6.03 -1.47 0.18
N PHE A 98 -6.02 -0.47 1.07
CA PHE A 98 -6.31 -0.67 2.50
C PHE A 98 -6.93 0.56 3.19
N ILE A 99 -7.51 0.32 4.36
CA ILE A 99 -7.92 1.35 5.33
C ILE A 99 -7.00 1.30 6.55
N THR A 100 -6.63 2.45 7.08
CA THR A 100 -5.80 2.54 8.31
C THR A 100 -6.65 2.57 9.58
N PHE A 101 -6.08 2.12 10.71
CA PHE A 101 -6.73 2.17 12.03
C PHE A 101 -5.81 2.77 13.11
N GLY A 102 -5.04 3.78 12.71
CA GLY A 102 -4.09 4.47 13.55
C GLY A 102 -2.71 3.84 13.66
N GLU A 103 -1.83 4.63 14.26
CA GLU A 103 -0.40 4.38 14.38
C GLU A 103 0.03 4.21 15.85
N PHE A 104 1.05 3.38 16.07
CA PHE A 104 1.48 2.90 17.39
C PHE A 104 3.00 2.89 17.55
N GLU A 105 3.47 3.16 18.77
CA GLU A 105 4.90 3.10 19.14
C GLU A 105 5.40 1.67 19.32
N ARG A 106 4.52 0.76 19.78
CA ARG A 106 4.87 -0.63 20.07
C ARG A 106 3.99 -1.58 19.28
N GLU A 107 4.61 -2.63 18.75
CA GLU A 107 3.89 -3.66 17.97
C GLU A 107 2.84 -4.38 18.81
N ILE A 108 3.07 -4.56 20.11
CA ILE A 108 2.14 -5.22 21.03
C ILE A 108 0.83 -4.45 21.12
N ASP A 109 0.90 -3.12 21.28
CA ASP A 109 -0.29 -2.25 21.34
C ASP A 109 -1.11 -2.35 20.05
N ALA A 110 -0.42 -2.38 18.90
CA ALA A 110 -1.07 -2.56 17.60
C ALA A 110 -1.78 -3.93 17.49
N ARG A 111 -1.15 -5.01 17.97
CA ARG A 111 -1.74 -6.37 17.97
C ARG A 111 -2.95 -6.47 18.88
N GLU A 112 -2.91 -5.84 20.06
CA GLU A 112 -4.06 -5.79 20.96
C GLU A 112 -5.22 -5.01 20.33
N LYS A 113 -4.91 -3.89 19.67
CA LYS A 113 -5.93 -3.10 18.98
C LYS A 113 -6.57 -3.87 17.82
N ILE A 114 -5.81 -4.66 17.06
CA ILE A 114 -6.37 -5.54 16.01
C ILE A 114 -7.42 -6.51 16.59
N LYS A 115 -7.18 -7.10 17.76
CA LYS A 115 -8.17 -7.98 18.40
C LYS A 115 -9.48 -7.25 18.70
N SER A 116 -9.38 -6.01 19.17
CA SER A 116 -10.56 -5.16 19.43
C SER A 116 -11.28 -4.76 18.14
N LEU A 117 -10.55 -4.48 17.06
CA LEU A 117 -11.13 -4.15 15.75
C LEU A 117 -11.88 -5.34 15.15
N ILE A 118 -11.31 -6.55 15.23
CA ILE A 118 -11.94 -7.79 14.76
C ILE A 118 -13.28 -8.01 15.48
N SER A 119 -13.31 -7.90 16.81
CA SER A 119 -14.53 -8.15 17.57
C SER A 119 -15.58 -7.05 17.37
N LYS A 120 -15.15 -5.77 17.35
CA LYS A 120 -16.05 -4.61 17.25
C LYS A 120 -16.72 -4.49 15.88
N PHE A 121 -15.94 -4.64 14.81
CA PHE A 121 -16.41 -4.45 13.43
C PHE A 121 -16.70 -5.77 12.70
N LYS A 122 -16.55 -6.93 13.38
CA LYS A 122 -16.73 -8.28 12.81
C LYS A 122 -15.89 -8.52 11.56
N LEU A 123 -14.65 -8.03 11.59
CA LEU A 123 -13.72 -8.08 10.45
C LEU A 123 -12.88 -9.36 10.47
N ASN A 124 -12.42 -9.76 9.28
CA ASN A 124 -11.60 -10.96 9.14
C ASN A 124 -10.16 -10.70 9.60
N ALA A 125 -9.67 -11.52 10.54
CA ALA A 125 -8.32 -11.38 11.09
C ALA A 125 -7.21 -11.45 10.04
N LYS A 126 -7.40 -12.27 8.98
CA LYS A 126 -6.42 -12.47 7.90
C LYS A 126 -6.17 -11.22 7.06
N ASP A 127 -7.11 -10.29 7.04
CA ASP A 127 -7.06 -9.10 6.21
C ASP A 127 -6.38 -7.93 6.94
N PHE A 128 -6.10 -8.09 8.24
CA PHE A 128 -5.28 -7.15 9.00
C PHE A 128 -3.78 -7.40 8.81
N LYS A 129 -3.03 -6.30 8.68
CA LYS A 129 -1.56 -6.30 8.71
C LYS A 129 -1.06 -5.14 9.57
N ILE A 130 0.10 -5.35 10.18
CA ILE A 130 0.86 -4.26 10.81
C ILE A 130 2.00 -3.92 9.86
N GLN A 131 1.92 -2.75 9.25
CA GLN A 131 2.99 -2.21 8.44
C GLN A 131 4.03 -1.55 9.35
N LYS A 132 5.31 -1.77 9.06
CA LYS A 132 6.43 -1.32 9.89
C LYS A 132 7.23 -0.22 9.20
N ASN A 133 7.54 0.85 9.92
CA ASN A 133 8.41 1.97 9.52
C ASN A 133 8.03 2.60 8.17
N ILE A 134 6.74 2.67 7.88
CA ILE A 134 6.22 3.45 6.76
C ILE A 134 6.25 4.91 7.16
N LYS A 135 6.63 5.78 6.23
CA LYS A 135 6.75 7.23 6.46
C LYS A 135 5.58 8.02 5.90
N GLU A 136 4.98 7.55 4.82
CA GLU A 136 3.86 8.22 4.16
C GLU A 136 2.88 7.21 3.58
N ILE A 137 1.61 7.58 3.59
CA ILE A 137 0.56 6.92 2.81
C ILE A 137 -0.10 7.95 1.88
N ILE A 138 -0.64 7.47 0.76
CA ILE A 138 -1.39 8.29 -0.19
C ILE A 138 -2.86 7.91 -0.07
N THR A 139 -3.70 8.86 0.32
CA THR A 139 -5.14 8.65 0.40
C THR A 139 -5.75 8.60 -1.00
N TYR A 140 -6.85 7.88 -1.12
CA TYR A 140 -7.55 7.69 -2.39
C TYR A 140 -9.00 8.18 -2.26
N PRO A 141 -9.28 9.46 -2.54
CA PRO A 141 -10.64 9.95 -2.58
C PRO A 141 -11.33 9.33 -3.79
N TYR A 142 -12.31 8.47 -3.56
CA TYR A 142 -12.96 7.75 -4.65
C TYR A 142 -13.69 8.70 -5.61
N LEU A 143 -14.21 9.82 -5.09
CA LEU A 143 -14.81 10.90 -5.88
C LEU A 143 -13.83 11.54 -6.88
N TYR A 144 -12.53 11.48 -6.61
CA TYR A 144 -11.50 12.00 -7.52
C TYR A 144 -11.41 11.18 -8.81
N LYS A 145 -11.59 9.85 -8.73
CA LYS A 145 -11.43 8.95 -9.88
C LYS A 145 -12.38 9.34 -11.02
N ARG A 146 -13.68 9.49 -10.71
CA ARG A 146 -14.70 9.85 -11.71
C ARG A 146 -14.58 11.28 -12.20
N PHE A 147 -14.21 12.21 -11.33
CA PHE A 147 -13.95 13.60 -11.71
C PHE A 147 -12.75 13.69 -12.68
N TYR A 148 -11.67 12.97 -12.38
CA TYR A 148 -10.47 12.93 -13.22
C TYR A 148 -10.72 12.14 -14.52
N GLU A 149 -11.45 11.03 -14.49
CA GLU A 149 -11.91 10.32 -15.70
C GLU A 149 -12.69 11.27 -16.62
N LYS A 150 -13.64 12.05 -16.09
CA LYS A 150 -14.41 13.03 -16.86
C LYS A 150 -13.55 14.16 -17.43
N LEU A 151 -12.61 14.69 -16.63
CA LEU A 151 -11.70 15.75 -17.05
C LEU A 151 -10.70 15.24 -18.11
N LEU A 152 -10.22 13.99 -17.97
CA LEU A 152 -9.42 13.30 -18.97
C LEU A 152 -10.19 13.08 -20.27
N ASP A 153 -11.46 12.69 -20.19
CA ASP A 153 -12.30 12.47 -21.36
C ASP A 153 -12.60 13.79 -22.10
N GLU A 154 -12.90 14.87 -21.36
CA GLU A 154 -13.07 16.22 -21.91
C GLU A 154 -11.76 16.77 -22.52
N ALA A 155 -10.61 16.46 -21.89
CA ALA A 155 -9.31 16.90 -22.35
C ALA A 155 -8.76 16.06 -23.53
N LYS A 156 -9.16 14.78 -23.63
CA LYS A 156 -8.96 13.93 -24.82
C LYS A 156 -9.83 14.40 -25.97
N ALA A 157 -11.10 14.74 -25.71
CA ALA A 157 -12.03 15.25 -26.71
C ALA A 157 -11.60 16.63 -27.26
N SER A 158 -10.93 17.45 -26.46
CA SER A 158 -10.37 18.74 -26.86
C SER A 158 -8.95 18.67 -27.43
N GLY A 159 -8.34 17.48 -27.49
CA GLY A 159 -7.00 17.27 -28.07
C GLY A 159 -5.83 17.82 -27.25
N VAL A 160 -6.04 18.15 -25.97
CA VAL A 160 -5.07 18.89 -25.13
C VAL A 160 -4.13 17.96 -24.33
N ILE A 161 -4.48 16.69 -24.10
CA ILE A 161 -3.66 15.80 -23.24
C ILE A 161 -2.89 14.73 -24.02
N ILE A 162 -1.55 14.89 -24.01
CA ILE A 162 -0.57 13.80 -24.13
C ILE A 162 -0.76 12.91 -22.89
N GLU A 163 -1.19 11.67 -23.07
CA GLU A 163 -1.33 10.70 -21.97
C GLU A 163 -0.08 10.66 -21.10
N THR A 164 -0.11 11.29 -19.92
CA THR A 164 0.72 10.84 -18.80
C THR A 164 0.07 9.55 -18.28
N LYS A 165 0.29 8.46 -19.04
CA LYS A 165 0.16 7.11 -18.49
C LYS A 165 1.04 7.08 -17.26
N ILE A 166 0.43 7.10 -16.08
CA ILE A 166 1.06 6.54 -14.89
C ILE A 166 1.46 5.14 -15.35
N ILE A 167 2.76 4.90 -15.45
CA ILE A 167 3.29 3.59 -15.79
C ILE A 167 2.83 2.69 -14.66
N GLU A 168 1.70 2.01 -14.87
CA GLU A 168 1.35 0.84 -14.09
C GLU A 168 2.57 -0.05 -14.20
N LYS A 169 3.21 -0.32 -13.04
CA LYS A 169 4.27 -1.31 -12.98
C LYS A 169 3.75 -2.55 -13.67
N ILE A 170 4.30 -2.84 -14.85
CA ILE A 170 4.10 -4.12 -15.52
C ILE A 170 4.43 -5.16 -14.46
N PRO A 171 3.47 -6.01 -14.04
CA PRO A 171 3.78 -7.07 -13.11
C PRO A 171 4.87 -7.89 -13.78
N ILE A 172 6.05 -7.91 -13.18
CA ILE A 172 7.14 -8.76 -13.61
C ILE A 172 6.59 -10.18 -13.49
N LYS A 173 6.14 -10.76 -14.61
CA LYS A 173 5.93 -12.20 -14.69
C LYS A 173 7.25 -12.81 -14.27
N GLN A 174 7.25 -13.46 -13.10
CA GLN A 174 8.35 -14.32 -12.71
C GLN A 174 8.45 -15.40 -13.77
N ILE A 175 9.32 -15.18 -14.75
CA ILE A 175 9.80 -16.24 -15.63
C ILE A 175 10.51 -17.19 -14.69
N LYS A 176 9.88 -18.35 -14.42
CA LYS A 176 10.57 -19.50 -13.85
C LYS A 176 11.66 -19.88 -14.84
N SER A 177 12.87 -19.32 -14.66
CA SER A 177 14.03 -19.79 -15.39
C SER A 177 14.41 -21.16 -14.81
N SER A 178 13.94 -22.21 -15.48
CA SER A 178 14.64 -23.49 -15.41
C SER A 178 15.95 -23.27 -16.16
N ASN A 179 17.06 -23.10 -15.45
CA ASN A 179 18.36 -23.45 -15.97
C ASN A 179 19.32 -23.76 -14.82
N LYS A 180 19.87 -24.97 -14.88
CA LYS A 180 20.90 -25.53 -14.00
C LYS A 180 22.06 -24.55 -13.77
N PRO A 181 22.74 -24.63 -12.62
CA PRO A 181 23.79 -23.68 -12.26
C PRO A 181 25.00 -23.88 -13.17
N LYS A 182 25.21 -22.93 -14.09
CA LYS A 182 26.53 -22.72 -14.69
C LYS A 182 27.32 -21.86 -13.73
N SER A 183 28.42 -22.39 -13.20
CA SER A 183 29.42 -21.60 -12.50
C SER A 183 29.96 -20.53 -13.44
N ILE A 184 29.81 -19.26 -13.09
CA ILE A 184 30.42 -18.13 -13.80
C ILE A 184 30.91 -17.10 -12.76
N PRO A 185 31.88 -16.26 -13.11
CA PRO A 185 33.18 -16.14 -12.48
C PRO A 185 33.16 -15.07 -11.36
N LYS A 186 34.25 -15.01 -10.58
CA LYS A 186 34.50 -13.96 -9.58
C LYS A 186 34.39 -12.57 -10.22
N LYS A 187 33.22 -11.92 -10.12
CA LYS A 187 33.04 -10.51 -10.47
C LYS A 187 33.65 -9.68 -9.34
N SER A 188 34.72 -8.96 -9.65
CA SER A 188 35.14 -7.81 -8.86
C SER A 188 34.01 -6.77 -8.92
N TYR A 189 33.59 -6.27 -7.77
CA TYR A 189 32.67 -5.14 -7.68
C TYR A 189 33.42 -3.94 -7.12
N GLU A 190 33.22 -2.78 -7.74
CA GLU A 190 33.80 -1.52 -7.29
C GLU A 190 32.92 -0.96 -6.18
N ILE A 191 33.56 -0.54 -5.08
CA ILE A 191 32.88 0.11 -3.96
C ILE A 191 33.42 1.54 -3.80
N PHE A 192 32.65 2.41 -3.16
CA PHE A 192 33.11 3.75 -2.79
C PHE A 192 32.74 4.10 -1.35
N THR A 193 33.51 5.04 -0.80
CA THR A 193 33.23 5.68 0.49
C THR A 193 33.10 7.18 0.30
N LEU A 194 32.24 7.83 1.07
CA LEU A 194 32.12 9.29 1.07
C LEU A 194 33.35 9.92 1.71
N ASN A 195 33.90 10.96 1.06
CA ASN A 195 35.06 11.70 1.56
C ASN A 195 34.71 12.57 2.78
N ASN A 196 33.45 13.02 2.85
CA ASN A 196 32.95 13.89 3.90
C ASN A 196 31.62 13.35 4.46
N THR A 197 31.42 13.53 5.78
CA THR A 197 30.18 13.23 6.50
C THR A 197 28.99 14.08 6.10
N LYS A 198 29.27 15.20 5.43
CA LYS A 198 28.30 16.14 4.87
C LYS A 198 28.22 16.07 3.34
N ALA A 199 28.61 14.96 2.71
CA ALA A 199 28.45 14.82 1.26
C ALA A 199 26.95 14.83 0.89
N MET A 200 26.61 15.61 -0.13
CA MET A 200 25.24 15.73 -0.62
C MET A 200 24.89 14.55 -1.51
N SER A 201 23.66 14.02 -1.35
CA SER A 201 23.12 13.00 -2.24
C SER A 201 22.07 13.58 -3.17
N TYR A 202 21.95 12.97 -4.35
CA TYR A 202 21.04 13.38 -5.41
C TYR A 202 20.10 12.23 -5.79
N TYR A 203 18.89 12.55 -6.23
CA TYR A 203 17.92 11.60 -6.80
C TYR A 203 17.64 11.97 -8.24
N SER A 204 17.52 10.95 -9.09
CA SER A 204 17.04 11.17 -10.44
C SER A 204 15.52 11.23 -10.45
N LEU A 205 14.95 12.28 -11.04
CA LEU A 205 13.51 12.44 -11.29
C LEU A 205 12.97 11.53 -12.41
N GLY A 206 13.84 10.76 -13.08
CA GLY A 206 13.53 10.10 -14.33
C GLY A 206 13.71 11.04 -15.53
N GLY A 207 13.88 10.47 -16.73
CA GLY A 207 14.27 11.20 -17.94
C GLY A 207 15.70 10.85 -18.40
N SER A 208 16.30 11.74 -19.21
CA SER A 208 17.68 11.54 -19.70
C SER A 208 18.69 11.69 -18.57
N GLU A 209 19.48 10.64 -18.31
CA GLU A 209 20.57 10.66 -17.31
C GLU A 209 21.70 11.63 -17.68
N LYS A 210 21.69 12.14 -18.90
CA LYS A 210 22.68 13.13 -19.35
C LYS A 210 22.29 14.56 -18.98
N ASP A 211 21.07 14.82 -18.51
CA ASP A 211 20.66 16.19 -18.21
C ASP A 211 20.75 16.47 -16.70
N SER A 212 21.56 17.46 -16.32
CA SER A 212 21.77 17.88 -14.92
C SER A 212 20.48 18.23 -14.19
N LYS A 213 19.51 18.82 -14.90
CA LYS A 213 18.20 19.21 -14.36
C LYS A 213 17.39 18.04 -13.79
N ASN A 214 17.74 16.80 -14.16
CA ASN A 214 17.05 15.60 -13.71
C ASN A 214 17.57 15.10 -12.35
N TYR A 215 18.58 15.76 -11.76
CA TYR A 215 19.14 15.41 -10.46
C TYR A 215 18.76 16.46 -9.41
N ILE A 216 18.04 16.04 -8.37
CA ILE A 216 17.61 16.91 -7.26
C ILE A 216 18.29 16.48 -5.97
N GLU A 217 18.76 17.45 -5.20
CA GLU A 217 19.36 17.24 -3.88
C GLU A 217 18.36 16.64 -2.89
N LYS A 218 18.78 15.59 -2.18
CA LYS A 218 17.95 14.88 -1.18
C LYS A 218 18.47 15.02 0.25
N GLY A 219 19.61 15.69 0.42
CA GLY A 219 20.25 15.91 1.72
C GLY A 219 21.41 14.96 1.99
N PHE A 220 21.89 15.01 3.23
CA PHE A 220 23.05 14.25 3.69
C PHE A 220 22.72 12.78 3.95
N VAL A 221 23.64 11.89 3.59
CA VAL A 221 23.54 10.45 3.88
C VAL A 221 24.64 10.07 4.87
N LYS A 222 24.36 9.13 5.78
CA LYS A 222 25.30 8.70 6.84
C LYS A 222 26.64 8.27 6.25
N SER A 223 27.71 8.99 6.59
CA SER A 223 29.10 8.60 6.30
C SER A 223 29.57 7.39 7.10
N GLY A 224 30.55 6.68 6.54
CA GLY A 224 31.18 5.52 7.16
C GLY A 224 30.65 4.18 6.64
N LYS A 225 29.66 4.19 5.75
CA LYS A 225 29.26 3.02 4.97
C LYS A 225 30.03 2.97 3.65
N GLU A 226 30.44 1.78 3.27
CA GLU A 226 30.88 1.48 1.92
C GLU A 226 29.65 1.23 1.04
N TYR A 227 29.64 1.79 -0.15
CA TYR A 227 28.56 1.66 -1.13
C TYR A 227 29.05 0.94 -2.37
N GLU A 228 28.24 0.04 -2.93
CA GLU A 228 28.55 -0.63 -4.19
C GLU A 228 28.16 0.27 -5.38
N ILE A 229 29.06 0.36 -6.37
CA ILE A 229 28.84 1.15 -7.59
C ILE A 229 28.01 0.34 -8.57
N GLU A 230 26.88 0.90 -9.00
CA GLU A 230 26.10 0.35 -10.11
C GLU A 230 26.64 0.86 -11.46
N LYS A 231 26.81 2.18 -11.55
CA LYS A 231 27.26 2.86 -12.78
C LYS A 231 27.76 4.27 -12.50
N ASN A 232 28.62 4.73 -13.40
CA ASN A 232 29.09 6.11 -13.47
C ASN A 232 28.34 6.84 -14.59
N ILE A 233 27.91 8.06 -14.31
CA ILE A 233 27.13 8.91 -15.23
C ILE A 233 27.91 10.19 -15.45
N THR A 234 27.92 10.67 -16.69
CA THR A 234 28.44 11.99 -17.05
C THR A 234 27.32 12.77 -17.74
N THR A 235 26.98 13.95 -17.20
CA THR A 235 25.97 14.83 -17.79
C THR A 235 26.54 15.57 -18.99
N ASN A 236 25.67 16.13 -19.83
CA ASN A 236 26.00 17.00 -20.95
C ASN A 236 26.74 18.27 -20.47
N SER A 237 26.50 18.68 -19.22
CA SER A 237 27.21 19.78 -18.54
C SER A 237 28.59 19.37 -18.00
N GLY A 238 29.00 18.11 -18.18
CA GLY A 238 30.30 17.59 -17.75
C GLY A 238 30.36 17.15 -16.28
N GLU A 239 29.25 17.16 -15.56
CA GLU A 239 29.19 16.71 -14.17
C GLU A 239 29.20 15.20 -14.11
N LYS A 240 29.85 14.63 -13.10
CA LYS A 240 30.02 13.20 -12.96
C LYS A 240 29.39 12.69 -11.68
N PHE A 241 28.51 11.70 -11.81
CA PHE A 241 27.78 11.10 -10.71
C PHE A 241 28.00 9.60 -10.66
N VAL A 242 27.91 9.03 -9.46
CA VAL A 242 28.00 7.59 -9.22
C VAL A 242 26.72 7.12 -8.58
N LYS A 243 26.11 6.08 -9.16
CA LYS A 243 24.86 5.49 -8.70
C LYS A 243 25.14 4.32 -7.75
N ILE A 244 24.37 4.23 -6.67
CA ILE A 244 24.37 3.09 -5.75
C ILE A 244 23.56 1.92 -6.34
N VAL A 245 24.08 0.69 -6.19
CA VAL A 245 23.38 -0.55 -6.61
C VAL A 245 22.00 -0.66 -5.97
N GLY A 246 20.97 -0.76 -6.81
CA GLY A 246 19.60 -1.05 -6.36
C GLY A 246 18.88 0.13 -5.72
N GLU A 247 19.50 1.31 -5.65
CA GLU A 247 18.91 2.53 -5.09
C GLU A 247 18.90 3.66 -6.12
N ASN A 248 17.91 4.56 -6.05
CA ASN A 248 17.86 5.77 -6.89
C ASN A 248 18.69 6.91 -6.28
N ILE A 249 19.89 6.61 -5.77
CA ILE A 249 20.76 7.55 -5.09
C ILE A 249 22.05 7.73 -5.88
N TYR A 250 22.45 8.98 -6.03
CA TYR A 250 23.65 9.38 -6.74
C TYR A 250 24.51 10.28 -5.86
N PHE A 251 25.82 10.15 -6.00
CA PHE A 251 26.81 11.03 -5.40
C PHE A 251 27.68 11.66 -6.46
N SER A 252 28.10 12.90 -6.24
CA SER A 252 29.12 13.54 -7.07
C SER A 252 30.43 12.76 -6.97
N ILE A 253 31.10 12.54 -8.11
CA ILE A 253 32.40 11.84 -8.13
C ILE A 253 33.45 12.55 -7.26
N LYS A 254 33.30 13.86 -7.04
CA LYS A 254 34.22 14.68 -6.24
C LYS A 254 34.12 14.37 -4.74
N ASP A 255 32.97 13.87 -4.31
CA ASP A 255 32.66 13.63 -2.90
C ASP A 255 32.92 12.18 -2.47
N ILE A 256 33.47 11.35 -3.37
CA ILE A 256 33.69 9.93 -3.12
C ILE A 256 35.15 9.52 -3.35
N THR A 257 35.56 8.43 -2.70
CA THR A 257 36.79 7.69 -2.97
C THR A 257 36.42 6.27 -3.37
N ILE A 258 36.80 5.88 -4.58
CA ILE A 258 36.54 4.53 -5.12
C ILE A 258 37.64 3.58 -4.64
N LYS A 259 37.24 2.39 -4.18
CA LYS A 259 38.13 1.29 -3.79
C LYS A 259 37.72 0.01 -4.51
N ASN A 260 38.69 -0.72 -5.01
CA ASN A 260 38.46 -2.04 -5.59
C ASN A 260 38.52 -3.10 -4.49
N LYS A 261 37.40 -3.73 -4.15
CA LYS A 261 37.40 -4.91 -3.27
C LYS A 261 37.45 -6.18 -4.09
N LYS A 262 38.47 -7.00 -3.83
CA LYS A 262 38.47 -8.41 -4.23
C LYS A 262 37.59 -9.17 -3.24
N ALA A 263 36.66 -9.98 -3.76
CA ALA A 263 35.80 -10.82 -2.93
C ALA A 263 36.65 -11.68 -1.97
N LYS A 264 36.38 -11.58 -0.67
CA LYS A 264 36.99 -12.42 0.36
C LYS A 264 36.43 -13.83 0.18
N ASN A 265 37.30 -14.84 0.05
CA ASN A 265 36.89 -16.23 -0.05
C ASN A 265 36.15 -16.62 1.25
N GLU A 266 34.88 -17.01 1.17
CA GLU A 266 34.36 -18.03 2.08
C GLU A 266 34.96 -19.36 1.63
N LYS A 267 36.04 -19.76 2.30
CA LYS A 267 36.53 -21.14 2.30
C LYS A 267 36.40 -21.70 3.70
N ASN A 268 35.62 -22.79 3.76
CA ASN A 268 35.80 -23.97 4.59
C ASN A 268 35.54 -23.80 6.09
N ASN A 269 34.46 -24.44 6.55
CA ASN A 269 34.63 -25.70 7.27
C ASN A 269 33.43 -26.63 7.04
N CYS A 270 33.66 -27.64 6.19
CA CYS A 270 33.05 -28.94 6.39
C CYS A 270 33.74 -29.63 7.58
N CYS A 271 32.94 -30.45 8.27
CA CYS A 271 33.32 -31.54 9.17
C CYS A 271 33.85 -31.14 10.57
N ASN A 272 33.03 -31.42 11.58
CA ASN A 272 33.34 -32.52 12.49
C ASN A 272 32.05 -33.15 13.01
N MET A 273 32.09 -34.50 13.00
CA MET A 273 31.28 -35.54 13.65
C MET A 273 29.97 -35.17 14.34
#